data_AF-A0A450W8N7-F1
#
_entry.id   AF-A0A450W8N7-F1
#
_cell.length_a   1.000
_cell.length_b   1.000
_cell.length_c   1.000
_cell.angle_alpha   90.00
_cell.angle_beta   90.00
_cell.angle_gamma   90.00
#
_symmetry.space_group_name_H-M   'P 1'
#
loop_
_entity.id
_entity.type
_entity.pdbx_description
1 polymer ?
#
loop_
_entity_poly.entity_id
_entity_poly.type
_entity_poly.pdbx_seq_one_letter_code
_entity_poly.pdbx_strand_id
1 'polypeptide(L)' 'MISKIVTAVEGLAKDPYPAGCRKLQSSACLWRIRVGDCRIIYLLIFREASLGY' A
#
# COMPACT_ATOMS: atom_id res chain seq x y z
N MET A 1 7.34 16.85 -7.81
CA MET A 1 7.10 16.17 -6.52
C MET A 1 5.81 15.36 -6.55
N ILE A 2 4.67 15.96 -6.94
CA ILE A 2 3.38 15.27 -7.11
C ILE A 2 3.46 14.09 -8.10
N SER A 3 4.14 14.27 -9.25
CA SER A 3 4.27 13.21 -10.26
C SER A 3 4.85 11.89 -9.72
N LYS A 4 5.85 11.94 -8.84
CA LYS A 4 6.45 10.74 -8.23
C LYS A 4 5.48 9.99 -7.31
N ILE A 5 4.63 10.74 -6.60
CA ILE A 5 3.60 10.17 -5.72
C ILE A 5 2.55 9.47 -6.58
N VAL A 6 2.07 10.12 -7.64
CA VAL A 6 1.08 9.54 -8.57
C VAL A 6 1.62 8.24 -9.17
N THR A 7 2.82 8.25 -9.75
CA THR A 7 3.45 7.04 -10.31
C THR A 7 3.62 5.92 -9.28
N ALA A 8 4.00 6.26 -8.04
CA ALA A 8 4.12 5.26 -6.98
C ALA A 8 2.76 4.64 -6.61
N VAL A 9 1.70 5.45 -6.52
CA VAL A 9 0.33 4.97 -6.23
C VAL A 9 -0.20 4.12 -7.37
N GLU A 10 0.00 4.53 -8.63
CA GLU A 10 -0.36 3.71 -9.80
C GLU A 10 0.37 2.36 -9.81
N GLY A 11 1.64 2.34 -9.36
CA GLY A 11 2.42 1.12 -9.21
C GLY A 11 1.84 0.13 -8.19
N LEU A 12 1.21 0.62 -7.11
CA LEU A 12 0.61 -0.23 -6.08
C LEU A 12 -0.50 -1.14 -6.60
N ALA A 13 -1.15 -0.77 -7.71
CA ALA A 13 -2.16 -1.61 -8.35
C ALA A 13 -1.56 -2.86 -9.02
N LYS A 14 -0.30 -2.79 -9.46
CA LYS A 14 0.42 -3.89 -10.11
C LYS A 14 1.19 -4.74 -9.10
N ASP A 15 1.86 -4.07 -8.18
CA ASP A 15 2.60 -4.68 -7.09
C ASP A 15 2.20 -4.00 -5.77
N PRO A 16 1.30 -4.62 -4.98
CA PRO A 16 0.88 -4.06 -3.70
C PRO A 16 1.98 -4.10 -2.63
N TYR A 17 3.13 -4.75 -2.87
CA TYR A 17 4.25 -4.86 -1.94
C TYR A 17 5.58 -4.46 -2.57
N PRO A 18 5.72 -3.22 -3.06
CA PRO A 18 6.92 -2.78 -3.73
C PRO A 18 8.12 -2.76 -2.76
N ALA A 19 9.33 -2.79 -3.33
CA ALA A 19 10.56 -2.79 -2.55
C ALA A 19 10.61 -1.64 -1.53
N GLY A 20 10.92 -1.98 -0.27
CA GLY A 20 10.96 -1.00 0.83
C GLY A 20 9.60 -0.72 1.47
N CYS A 21 8.52 -1.39 1.04
CA CYS A 21 7.27 -1.38 1.78
C CYS A 21 7.46 -2.00 3.17
N ARG A 22 6.75 -1.46 4.18
CA ARG A 22 6.74 -2.03 5.53
C ARG A 22 5.33 -2.04 6.08
N LYS A 23 4.96 -3.14 6.74
CA LYS A 23 3.72 -3.24 7.49
C LYS A 23 3.78 -2.34 8.73
N LEU A 24 2.70 -1.63 9.02
CA LEU A 24 2.57 -0.87 10.27
C LEU A 24 2.14 -1.82 11.39
N GLN A 25 2.87 -1.82 12.51
CA GLN A 25 2.64 -2.75 13.62
C GLN A 25 1.26 -2.56 14.28
N SER A 26 0.71 -1.34 14.26
CA SER A 26 -0.56 -1.00 14.90
C SER A 26 -1.80 -1.35 14.08
N SER A 27 -1.67 -1.93 12.87
CA SER A 27 -2.81 -2.18 12.00
C SER A 27 -2.61 -3.41 11.12
N ALA A 28 -3.58 -4.32 11.13
CA ALA A 28 -3.48 -5.62 10.45
C ALA A 28 -3.27 -5.51 8.93
N CYS A 29 -3.72 -4.41 8.32
CA CYS A 29 -3.79 -4.24 6.88
C CYS A 29 -3.13 -2.95 6.36
N LEU A 30 -2.49 -2.14 7.23
CA LEU A 30 -1.82 -0.91 6.79
C LEU A 30 -0.35 -1.15 6.46
N TRP A 31 0.05 -0.55 5.36
CA TRP A 31 1.39 -0.60 4.82
C TRP A 31 1.88 0.80 4.53
N ARG A 32 3.20 0.98 4.50
CA ARG A 32 3.84 2.24 4.13
C ARG A 32 4.91 2.04 3.08
N ILE A 33 5.05 3.01 2.19
CA ILE A 33 6.18 3.15 1.26
C ILE A 33 6.78 4.56 1.39
N ARG A 34 8.07 4.70 1.08
CA ARG A 34 8.77 6.00 1.09
C ARG A 34 8.97 6.48 -0.34
N VAL A 35 8.48 7.68 -0.65
CA VAL A 35 8.63 8.32 -1.97
C VAL A 35 9.29 9.68 -1.76
N GLY A 36 10.62 9.71 -1.92
CA GLY A 36 11.43 10.86 -1.54
C GLY A 36 11.27 11.19 -0.05
N ASP A 37 10.76 12.39 0.22
CA ASP A 37 10.57 12.91 1.58
C ASP A 37 9.19 12.56 2.17
N CYS A 38 8.27 12.07 1.35
CA CYS A 38 6.93 11.68 1.76
C CYS A 38 6.83 10.20 2.12
N ARG A 39 5.88 9.87 3.00
CA ARG A 39 5.47 8.50 3.30
C ARG A 39 4.03 8.33 2.84
N ILE A 40 3.81 7.37 1.95
CA ILE A 40 2.47 6.99 1.52
C ILE A 40 2.04 5.83 2.39
N ILE A 41 0.92 5.97 3.08
CA ILE A 41 0.30 4.91 3.86
C ILE A 41 -0.92 4.44 3.07
N TYR A 42 -1.05 3.13 2.89
CA TYR A 42 -2.16 2.53 2.15
C TYR A 42 -2.68 1.30 2.90
N LEU A 43 -3.96 1.00 2.65
CA LEU A 43 -4.65 -0.16 3.19
C LEU A 43 -4.70 -1.22 2.09
N LEU A 44 -4.30 -2.44 2.44
CA LEU A 44 -4.51 -3.58 1.57
C LEU A 44 -5.65 -4.44 2.13
N ILE A 45 -6.78 -4.47 1.42
CA ILE A 45 -7.95 -5.24 1.80
C ILE A 45 -7.97 -6.49 0.93
N PHE A 46 -7.91 -7.67 1.56
CA PHE A 46 -8.28 -8.90 0.91
C PHE A 46 -9.81 -9.01 0.96
N ARG A 47 -10.46 -9.00 -0.20
CA ARG A 47 -11.87 -9.36 -0.26
C ARG A 47 -11.94 -10.87 -0.12
N GLU A 48 -12.34 -11.36 1.05
CA GLU A 48 -12.88 -12.71 1.12
C GLU A 48 -14.15 -12.73 0.25
N ALA A 49 -14.11 -13.52 -0.83
CA ALA A 49 -15.33 -13.94 -1.47
C ALA A 49 -16.09 -14.76 -0.42
N SER A 50 -17.24 -14.23 0.00
CA SER A 50 -18.18 -14.81 0.94
C SER A 50 -18.19 -16.34 0.89
N LEU A 51 -17.47 -16.99 1.80
CA LEU A 51 -17.83 -18.35 2.18
C LEU A 51 -19.06 -18.17 3.08
N GLY A 52 -20.21 -18.49 2.50
CA GLY A 52 -21.48 -18.45 3.18
C GLY A 52 -21.41 -19.23 4.49
N TYR A 53 -21.71 -18.53 5.57
CA TYR A 53 -22.18 -19.07 6.82
C TYR A 53 -23.51 -18.40 7.14
#